data_AF-A0A0H2RHP4-F1
#
_entry.id   AF-A0A0H2RHP4-F1
#
_cell.length_a   1.000
_cell.length_b   1.000
_cell.length_c   1.000
_cell.angle_alpha   90.00
_cell.angle_beta   90.00
_cell.angle_gamma   90.00
#
_symmetry.space_group_name_H-M   'P 1'
#
loop_
_entity.id
_entity.type
_entity.pdbx_description
1 polymer ?
#
loop_
_entity_poly.entity_id
_entity_poly.type
_entity_poly.pdbx_seq_one_letter_code
_entity_poly.pdbx_strand_id
1 'polypeptide(L)'
;MFTSVSSKAFSFASPSTSFEQTPVNPSPSSSSTPTKGYLAFPRGRPPTHEERFRAFLHKSSSNPPVIVPLPESNGAKERLDTAWREREQSEVERKRAREAKEREEALKGEKDWVRSGGVLRDAEGRRDYARTAEVRKLVEVEDAQRRALSRWEAYETAWTKLNTSTELLSFGDIPWPLTSKPDNPGQLRDKTAIAQFLFETLHIPGVKSSRKDRLRTSLLRWHPDKLGALIARVKEEDVEAVKDAVDAVVISLMELQEQEKVVVDHP
;
A
#
# COMPACT_ATOMS: atom_id res chain seq x y z
N MET A 1 33.59 15.52 25.00
CA MET A 1 33.48 15.40 23.54
C MET A 1 32.02 15.15 23.20
N PHE A 2 31.29 16.21 22.83
CA PHE A 2 29.85 16.13 22.54
C PHE A 2 29.65 16.10 21.03
N THR A 3 29.06 15.03 20.50
CA THR A 3 28.65 14.92 19.10
C THR A 3 27.18 15.30 18.97
N SER A 4 26.94 16.47 18.36
CA SER A 4 25.66 16.99 17.92
C SER A 4 25.13 16.18 16.73
N VAL A 5 23.88 15.71 16.80
CA VAL A 5 23.21 15.03 15.68
C VAL A 5 22.03 15.87 15.23
N SER A 6 22.08 16.19 13.93
CA SER A 6 21.22 17.08 13.17
C SER A 6 19.81 16.52 12.96
N SER A 7 18.80 17.31 13.34
CA SER A 7 17.38 17.05 13.05
C SER A 7 17.03 17.53 11.64
N LYS A 8 16.59 16.61 10.77
CA LYS A 8 15.92 16.94 9.51
C LYS A 8 14.41 17.01 9.75
N ALA A 9 13.85 18.20 9.54
CA ALA A 9 12.42 18.45 9.53
C ALA A 9 11.79 17.93 8.23
N PHE A 10 10.73 17.14 8.35
CA PHE A 10 9.81 16.82 7.25
C PHE A 10 8.54 17.65 7.45
N SER A 11 8.35 18.66 6.60
CA SER A 11 7.07 19.38 6.48
C SER A 11 6.11 18.54 5.64
N PHE A 12 4.95 18.21 6.21
CA PHE A 12 3.78 17.77 5.46
C PHE A 12 2.72 18.85 5.54
N ALA A 13 2.34 19.37 4.37
CA ALA A 13 1.21 20.28 4.21
C ALA A 13 -0.10 19.48 4.20
N SER A 14 -1.06 19.91 5.00
CA SER A 14 -2.41 19.36 5.06
C SER A 14 -3.30 19.96 3.97
N PRO A 15 -4.16 19.17 3.29
CA PRO A 15 -5.29 19.72 2.55
C PRO A 15 -6.54 19.77 3.44
N SER A 16 -7.02 20.99 3.70
CA SER A 16 -8.35 21.24 4.27
C SER A 16 -9.43 20.76 3.30
N THR A 17 -10.32 19.89 3.78
CA THR A 17 -11.52 19.46 3.05
C THR A 17 -12.73 20.04 3.77
N SER A 18 -13.30 21.10 3.20
CA SER A 18 -14.58 21.67 3.64
C SER A 18 -15.70 21.07 2.79
N PHE A 19 -16.67 20.48 3.46
CA PHE A 19 -17.87 19.86 2.92
C PHE A 19 -19.05 20.73 3.32
N GLU A 20 -19.81 21.29 2.38
CA GLU A 20 -21.24 21.58 2.59
C GLU A 20 -22.01 21.84 1.28
N GLN A 21 -23.15 21.15 1.20
CA GLN A 21 -24.45 21.51 0.62
C GLN A 21 -24.63 21.68 -0.92
N THR A 22 -25.33 20.69 -1.48
CA THR A 22 -26.35 20.85 -2.54
C THR A 22 -27.70 21.22 -1.85
N PRO A 23 -28.80 21.64 -2.52
CA PRO A 23 -29.13 21.53 -3.97
C PRO A 23 -29.91 22.70 -4.60
N VAL A 24 -29.84 22.92 -5.93
CA VAL A 24 -31.00 23.30 -6.79
C VAL A 24 -30.69 22.95 -8.27
N ASN A 25 -31.65 22.35 -8.96
CA ASN A 25 -31.72 22.05 -10.40
C ASN A 25 -33.02 22.72 -10.93
N PRO A 26 -33.33 22.91 -12.24
CA PRO A 26 -32.54 22.82 -13.48
C PRO A 26 -32.78 24.01 -14.46
N SER A 27 -31.97 24.14 -15.53
CA SER A 27 -32.43 24.44 -16.91
C SER A 27 -31.29 24.49 -17.93
N PRO A 28 -31.56 24.21 -19.22
CA PRO A 28 -30.57 23.72 -20.16
C PRO A 28 -30.02 24.83 -21.08
N SER A 29 -28.70 24.97 -21.13
CA SER A 29 -28.08 25.77 -22.19
C SER A 29 -26.71 25.23 -22.59
N SER A 30 -26.56 25.12 -23.91
CA SER A 30 -25.33 25.03 -24.69
C SER A 30 -24.44 23.82 -24.50
N SER A 31 -24.68 22.86 -25.40
CA SER A 31 -23.69 22.01 -26.07
C SER A 31 -22.25 22.56 -26.06
N SER A 32 -21.36 21.83 -25.39
CA SER A 32 -19.91 21.92 -25.58
C SER A 32 -19.32 20.54 -25.34
N THR A 33 -19.13 19.80 -26.43
CA THR A 33 -18.47 18.49 -26.44
C THR A 33 -16.95 18.69 -26.43
N PRO A 34 -16.18 18.19 -25.45
CA PRO A 34 -14.75 17.97 -25.63
C PRO A 34 -14.56 16.61 -26.32
N THR A 35 -14.76 16.59 -27.62
CA THR A 35 -14.46 15.43 -28.46
C THR A 35 -12.96 15.31 -28.62
N LYS A 36 -12.26 14.79 -27.60
CA LYS A 36 -10.95 14.14 -27.79
C LYS A 36 -11.18 12.76 -28.42
N GLY A 37 -11.68 12.77 -29.64
CA GLY A 37 -11.66 11.60 -30.52
C GLY A 37 -10.36 11.62 -31.32
N TYR A 38 -9.63 10.51 -31.30
CA TYR A 38 -8.45 10.20 -32.13
C TYR A 38 -8.79 10.09 -33.64
N LEU A 39 -9.70 10.92 -34.13
CA LEU A 39 -10.19 11.00 -35.51
C LEU A 39 -10.32 12.47 -35.95
N ALA A 40 -9.38 13.33 -35.55
CA ALA A 40 -9.23 14.62 -36.18
C ALA A 40 -8.54 14.41 -37.54
N PHE A 41 -9.32 14.08 -38.57
CA PHE A 41 -8.85 14.23 -39.94
C PHE A 41 -8.55 15.71 -40.16
N PRO A 42 -7.31 16.09 -40.58
CA PRO A 42 -7.03 17.47 -40.90
C PRO A 42 -8.06 17.95 -41.91
N ARG A 43 -8.67 19.11 -41.67
CA ARG A 43 -9.58 19.76 -42.62
C ARG A 43 -8.74 20.20 -43.82
N GLY A 44 -8.59 19.29 -44.77
CA GLY A 44 -7.93 19.49 -46.04
C GLY A 44 -8.44 18.42 -46.99
N ARG A 45 -8.73 18.81 -48.24
CA ARG A 45 -9.15 17.88 -49.29
C ARG A 45 -8.11 16.75 -49.36
N PRO A 46 -8.49 15.46 -49.27
CA PRO A 46 -7.52 14.38 -49.40
C PRO A 46 -6.84 14.52 -50.76
N PRO A 47 -5.49 14.50 -50.81
CA PRO A 47 -4.77 14.66 -52.06
C PRO A 47 -5.22 13.57 -53.02
N THR A 48 -5.57 13.98 -54.23
CA THR A 48 -6.01 13.07 -55.29
C THR A 48 -4.92 12.04 -55.58
N HIS A 49 -5.32 10.86 -56.08
CA HIS A 49 -4.36 9.81 -56.43
C HIS A 49 -3.25 10.33 -57.36
N GLU A 50 -3.61 11.28 -58.24
CA GLU A 50 -2.70 11.91 -59.19
C GLU A 50 -1.72 12.91 -58.53
N GLU A 51 -2.16 13.67 -57.53
CA GLU A 51 -1.28 14.52 -56.71
C GLU A 51 -0.30 13.70 -55.86
N ARG A 52 -0.75 12.56 -55.31
CA ARG A 52 0.13 11.62 -54.60
C ARG A 52 1.18 11.03 -55.53
N PHE A 53 0.78 10.66 -56.75
CA PHE A 53 1.71 10.12 -57.74
C PHE A 53 2.72 11.16 -58.21
N ARG A 54 2.29 12.41 -58.45
CA ARG A 54 3.20 13.51 -58.84
C ARG A 54 4.17 13.90 -57.72
N ALA A 55 3.72 13.94 -56.47
CA ALA A 55 4.62 14.21 -55.34
C ALA A 55 5.70 13.13 -55.19
N PHE A 56 5.37 11.87 -55.52
CA PHE A 56 6.33 10.78 -55.55
C PHE A 56 7.34 10.91 -56.71
N LEU A 57 6.88 11.34 -57.89
CA LEU A 57 7.72 11.46 -59.09
C LEU A 57 8.62 12.71 -59.12
N HIS A 58 8.20 13.81 -58.50
CA HIS A 58 8.99 15.06 -58.47
C HIS A 58 10.12 15.04 -57.43
N LYS A 59 10.20 14.02 -56.57
CA LYS A 59 11.34 13.80 -55.66
C LYS A 59 12.41 12.90 -56.28
N SER A 60 12.59 13.00 -57.59
CA SER A 60 13.63 12.29 -58.34
C SER A 60 14.16 13.18 -59.45
N SER A 61 14.81 14.28 -59.04
CA SER A 61 15.63 15.10 -59.92
C SER A 61 17.01 15.27 -59.31
N SER A 62 17.88 14.31 -59.61
CA SER A 62 19.26 14.47 -60.06
C SER A 62 20.07 13.23 -59.68
N ASN A 63 20.58 12.59 -60.72
CA ASN A 63 21.46 11.42 -60.78
C ASN A 63 20.81 10.04 -60.53
N PRO A 64 20.90 9.10 -61.50
CA PRO A 64 20.64 7.70 -61.19
C PRO A 64 21.65 7.28 -60.11
N PRO A 65 21.22 6.68 -58.99
CA PRO A 65 22.18 6.12 -58.06
C PRO A 65 22.95 5.06 -58.83
N VAL A 66 24.25 5.28 -58.99
CA VAL A 66 25.19 4.24 -59.37
C VAL A 66 24.92 3.09 -58.42
N ILE A 67 24.41 1.97 -58.93
CA ILE A 67 24.20 0.74 -58.16
C ILE A 67 25.61 0.22 -57.88
N VAL A 68 26.23 0.77 -56.83
CA VAL A 68 27.44 0.21 -56.26
C VAL A 68 27.01 -1.14 -55.69
N PRO A 69 27.57 -2.28 -56.14
CA PRO A 69 27.29 -3.57 -55.55
C PRO A 69 27.63 -3.47 -54.06
N LEU A 70 26.59 -3.42 -53.22
CA LEU A 70 26.76 -3.37 -51.78
C LEU A 70 27.49 -4.66 -51.40
N PRO A 71 28.70 -4.61 -50.80
CA PRO A 71 29.40 -5.82 -50.42
C PRO A 71 28.46 -6.59 -49.50
N GLU A 72 28.13 -7.82 -49.90
CA GLU A 72 27.33 -8.76 -49.11
C GLU A 72 28.13 -9.12 -47.84
N SER A 73 28.13 -8.20 -46.89
CA SER A 73 28.75 -8.37 -45.59
C SER A 73 27.87 -9.33 -44.82
N ASN A 74 28.38 -10.55 -44.58
CA ASN A 74 27.74 -11.57 -43.75
C ASN A 74 27.25 -11.01 -42.39
N GLY A 75 27.90 -9.95 -41.87
CA GLY A 75 27.48 -9.28 -40.64
C GLY A 75 26.14 -8.51 -40.74
N ALA A 76 25.65 -8.17 -41.93
CA ALA A 76 24.34 -7.54 -42.08
C ALA A 76 23.19 -8.53 -41.86
N LYS A 77 23.35 -9.79 -42.32
CA LYS A 77 22.36 -10.86 -42.11
C LYS A 77 22.30 -11.25 -40.63
N GLU A 78 23.45 -11.43 -39.99
CA GLU A 78 23.51 -11.76 -38.56
C GLU A 78 22.84 -10.68 -37.68
N ARG A 79 23.04 -9.39 -37.99
CA ARG A 79 22.40 -8.28 -37.27
C ARG A 79 20.88 -8.27 -37.42
N LEU A 80 20.37 -8.61 -38.61
CA LEU A 80 18.93 -8.72 -38.86
C LEU A 80 18.35 -9.91 -38.09
N ASP A 81 19.03 -11.05 -38.08
CA ASP A 81 18.60 -12.25 -37.35
C ASP A 81 18.63 -12.05 -35.84
N THR A 82 19.60 -11.32 -35.31
CA THR A 82 19.63 -10.96 -33.87
C THR A 82 18.49 -10.01 -33.53
N ALA A 83 18.24 -8.98 -34.35
CA ALA A 83 17.17 -8.02 -34.10
C ALA A 83 15.79 -8.66 -34.21
N TRP A 84 15.61 -9.65 -35.10
CA TRP A 84 14.38 -10.41 -35.23
C TRP A 84 14.13 -11.29 -34.00
N ARG A 85 15.16 -12.01 -33.51
CA ARG A 85 15.07 -12.82 -32.27
C ARG A 85 14.77 -11.97 -31.04
N GLU A 86 15.41 -10.81 -30.91
CA GLU A 86 15.16 -9.89 -29.80
C GLU A 86 13.71 -9.36 -29.83
N ARG A 87 13.20 -9.01 -31.02
CA ARG A 87 11.80 -8.61 -31.18
C ARG A 87 10.85 -9.74 -30.80
N GLU A 88 11.12 -10.97 -31.22
CA GLU A 88 10.30 -12.13 -30.89
C GLU A 88 10.28 -12.40 -29.39
N GLN A 89 11.45 -12.31 -28.72
CA GLN A 89 11.55 -12.43 -27.27
C GLN A 89 10.76 -11.31 -26.55
N SER A 90 10.91 -10.07 -27.00
CA SER A 90 10.17 -8.93 -26.43
C SER A 90 8.65 -9.09 -26.59
N GLU A 91 8.19 -9.62 -27.73
CA GLU A 91 6.77 -9.91 -27.96
C GLU A 91 6.26 -11.04 -27.06
N VAL A 92 7.04 -12.10 -26.89
CA VAL A 92 6.72 -13.20 -25.96
C VAL A 92 6.66 -12.69 -24.52
N GLU A 93 7.62 -11.88 -24.09
CA GLU A 93 7.61 -11.26 -22.76
C GLU A 93 6.41 -10.34 -22.57
N ARG A 94 6.10 -9.50 -23.56
CA ARG A 94 4.92 -8.62 -23.53
C ARG A 94 3.62 -9.41 -23.43
N LYS A 95 3.51 -10.51 -24.16
CA LYS A 95 2.35 -11.42 -24.11
C LYS A 95 2.23 -12.06 -22.73
N ARG A 96 3.33 -12.62 -22.20
CA ARG A 96 3.37 -13.20 -20.85
C ARG A 96 3.02 -12.19 -19.77
N ALA A 97 3.53 -10.96 -19.86
CA ALA A 97 3.24 -9.89 -18.92
C ALA A 97 1.75 -9.50 -18.95
N ARG A 98 1.13 -9.47 -20.15
CA ARG A 98 -0.30 -9.21 -20.31
C ARG A 98 -1.15 -10.31 -19.68
N GLU A 99 -0.83 -11.57 -19.98
CA GLU A 99 -1.53 -12.74 -19.43
C GLU A 99 -1.35 -12.85 -17.90
N ALA A 100 -0.19 -12.48 -17.38
CA ALA A 100 0.06 -12.42 -15.93
C ALA A 100 -0.83 -11.36 -15.26
N LYS A 101 -0.92 -10.17 -15.86
CA LYS A 101 -1.78 -9.09 -15.37
C LYS A 101 -3.26 -9.48 -15.40
N GLU A 102 -3.72 -10.10 -16.49
CA GLU A 102 -5.11 -10.56 -16.62
C GLU A 102 -5.45 -11.63 -15.57
N ARG A 103 -4.53 -12.58 -15.31
CA ARG A 103 -4.70 -13.57 -14.24
C ARG A 103 -4.75 -12.95 -12.85
N GLU A 104 -3.93 -11.95 -12.58
CA GLU A 104 -3.94 -11.22 -11.31
C GLU A 104 -5.24 -10.45 -11.11
N GLU A 105 -5.72 -9.76 -12.16
CA GLU A 105 -7.00 -9.03 -12.15
C GLU A 105 -8.18 -10.00 -11.96
N ALA A 106 -8.17 -11.16 -12.63
CA ALA A 106 -9.17 -12.21 -12.45
C ALA A 106 -9.18 -12.74 -11.00
N LEU A 107 -8.02 -13.06 -10.44
CA LEU A 107 -7.89 -13.52 -9.05
C LEU A 107 -8.35 -12.47 -8.04
N LYS A 108 -8.06 -11.19 -8.31
CA LYS A 108 -8.56 -10.07 -7.50
C LYS A 108 -10.10 -10.00 -7.55
N GLY A 109 -10.68 -10.11 -8.75
CA GLY A 109 -12.14 -10.15 -8.92
C GLY A 109 -12.79 -11.33 -8.21
N GLU A 110 -12.18 -12.51 -8.24
CA GLU A 110 -12.64 -13.69 -7.50
C GLU A 110 -12.62 -13.47 -5.99
N LYS A 111 -11.52 -12.91 -5.46
CA LYS A 111 -11.41 -12.55 -4.04
C LYS A 111 -12.48 -11.55 -3.63
N ASP A 112 -12.70 -10.50 -4.42
CA ASP A 112 -13.68 -9.45 -4.12
C ASP A 112 -15.13 -9.98 -4.18
N TRP A 113 -15.42 -10.86 -5.15
CA TRP A 113 -16.70 -11.56 -5.24
C TRP A 113 -16.96 -12.43 -4.01
N VAL A 114 -15.96 -13.21 -3.59
CA VAL A 114 -16.05 -14.07 -2.40
C VAL A 114 -16.17 -13.24 -1.12
N ARG A 115 -15.44 -12.13 -1.01
CA ARG A 115 -15.54 -11.18 0.11
C ARG A 115 -16.95 -10.60 0.25
N SER A 116 -17.65 -10.41 -0.87
CA SER A 116 -19.05 -9.94 -0.91
C SER A 116 -20.07 -11.05 -0.59
N GLY A 117 -19.62 -12.27 -0.27
CA GLY A 117 -20.48 -13.43 0.03
C GLY A 117 -20.83 -14.28 -1.19
N GLY A 118 -20.22 -14.02 -2.35
CA GLY A 118 -20.43 -14.78 -3.57
C GLY A 118 -19.94 -16.23 -3.50
N VAL A 119 -20.42 -17.05 -4.45
CA VAL A 119 -19.94 -18.40 -4.72
C VAL A 119 -19.40 -18.44 -6.14
N LEU A 120 -18.19 -18.98 -6.33
CA LEU A 120 -17.57 -19.12 -7.64
C LEU A 120 -18.25 -20.21 -8.47
N ARG A 121 -18.13 -20.08 -9.79
CA ARG A 121 -18.70 -21.05 -10.75
C ARG A 121 -17.60 -21.71 -11.56
N ASP A 122 -17.79 -22.99 -11.87
CA ASP A 122 -16.94 -23.74 -12.78
C ASP A 122 -17.23 -23.36 -14.25
N ALA A 123 -16.47 -23.94 -15.18
CA ALA A 123 -16.66 -23.74 -16.62
C ALA A 123 -18.05 -24.20 -17.10
N GLU A 124 -18.66 -25.16 -16.40
CA GLU A 124 -20.02 -25.66 -16.66
C GLU A 124 -21.11 -24.79 -15.99
N GLY A 125 -20.74 -23.72 -15.30
CA GLY A 125 -21.66 -22.80 -14.61
C GLY A 125 -22.23 -23.31 -13.28
N ARG A 126 -21.79 -24.48 -12.79
CA ARG A 126 -22.16 -25.03 -11.48
C ARG A 126 -21.38 -24.33 -10.37
N ARG A 127 -21.92 -24.39 -9.15
CA ARG A 127 -21.29 -23.76 -7.97
C ARG A 127 -20.10 -24.58 -7.51
N ASP A 128 -18.92 -23.96 -7.51
CA ASP A 128 -17.68 -24.58 -7.05
C ASP A 128 -17.40 -24.21 -5.59
N TYR A 129 -17.88 -25.06 -4.68
CA TYR A 129 -17.67 -24.87 -3.25
C TYR A 129 -16.23 -25.09 -2.82
N ALA A 130 -15.48 -25.96 -3.50
CA ALA A 130 -14.10 -26.27 -3.13
C ALA A 130 -13.19 -25.07 -3.41
N ARG A 131 -13.27 -24.52 -4.63
CA ARG A 131 -12.55 -23.31 -5.02
C ARG A 131 -13.00 -22.11 -4.21
N THR A 132 -14.30 -21.96 -3.98
CA THR A 132 -14.82 -20.89 -3.12
C THR A 132 -14.24 -20.98 -1.70
N ALA A 133 -14.15 -22.18 -1.12
CA ALA A 133 -13.59 -22.36 0.22
C ALA A 133 -12.09 -22.03 0.28
N GLU A 134 -11.32 -22.38 -0.74
CA GLU A 134 -9.91 -22.00 -0.84
C GLU A 134 -9.73 -20.48 -0.95
N VAL A 135 -10.48 -19.83 -1.85
CA VAL A 135 -10.45 -18.37 -1.99
C VAL A 135 -10.90 -17.69 -0.70
N ARG A 136 -11.91 -18.23 0.01
CA ARG A 136 -12.32 -17.71 1.32
C ARG A 136 -11.19 -17.74 2.34
N LYS A 137 -10.44 -18.85 2.43
CA LYS A 137 -9.29 -18.94 3.35
C LYS A 137 -8.23 -17.90 3.01
N LEU A 138 -7.94 -17.70 1.73
CA LEU A 138 -6.99 -16.67 1.29
C LEU A 138 -7.47 -15.26 1.66
N VAL A 139 -8.76 -14.96 1.41
CA VAL A 139 -9.37 -13.67 1.77
C VAL A 139 -9.35 -13.46 3.28
N GLU A 140 -9.65 -14.49 4.07
CA GLU A 140 -9.67 -14.42 5.53
C GLU A 140 -8.28 -14.10 6.11
N VAL A 141 -7.23 -14.76 5.60
CA VAL A 141 -5.85 -14.48 5.99
C VAL A 141 -5.45 -13.05 5.61
N GLU A 142 -5.75 -12.62 4.39
CA GLU A 142 -5.45 -11.26 3.92
C GLU A 142 -6.19 -10.19 4.74
N ASP A 143 -7.47 -10.42 5.04
CA ASP A 143 -8.30 -9.50 5.83
C ASP A 143 -7.89 -9.50 7.31
N ALA A 144 -7.39 -10.61 7.85
CA ALA A 144 -6.79 -10.66 9.18
C ALA A 144 -5.49 -9.83 9.24
N GLN A 145 -4.60 -9.99 8.26
CA GLN A 145 -3.37 -9.20 8.14
C GLN A 145 -3.68 -7.71 8.00
N ARG A 146 -4.65 -7.35 7.16
CA ARG A 146 -5.09 -5.96 6.96
C ARG A 146 -5.64 -5.35 8.25
N ARG A 147 -6.44 -6.10 9.01
CA ARG A 147 -6.96 -5.66 10.31
C ARG A 147 -5.85 -5.44 11.33
N ALA A 148 -4.88 -6.33 11.41
CA ALA A 148 -3.72 -6.19 12.29
C ALA A 148 -2.89 -4.93 11.96
N LEU A 149 -2.61 -4.69 10.68
CA LEU A 149 -1.90 -3.47 10.24
C LEU A 149 -2.69 -2.20 10.54
N SER A 150 -3.99 -2.18 10.21
CA SER A 150 -4.86 -1.02 10.46
C SER A 150 -4.95 -0.71 11.96
N ARG A 151 -5.01 -1.74 12.81
CA ARG A 151 -5.00 -1.57 14.27
C ARG A 151 -3.69 -0.98 14.76
N TRP A 152 -2.56 -1.48 14.26
CA TRP A 152 -1.24 -0.95 14.60
C TRP A 152 -1.07 0.51 14.16
N GLU A 153 -1.52 0.84 12.96
CA GLU A 153 -1.52 2.22 12.45
C GLU A 153 -2.39 3.13 13.32
N ALA A 154 -3.60 2.71 13.67
CA ALA A 154 -4.48 3.47 14.56
C ALA A 154 -3.84 3.71 15.94
N TYR A 155 -3.14 2.72 16.48
CA TYR A 155 -2.38 2.85 17.74
C TYR A 155 -1.25 3.88 17.62
N GLU A 156 -0.47 3.85 16.55
CA GLU A 156 0.58 4.86 16.32
C GLU A 156 0.00 6.26 16.11
N THR A 157 -1.09 6.39 15.34
CA THR A 157 -1.79 7.67 15.15
C THR A 157 -2.38 8.21 16.46
N ALA A 158 -2.91 7.34 17.32
CA ALA A 158 -3.39 7.75 18.63
C ALA A 158 -2.25 8.27 19.51
N TRP A 159 -1.08 7.61 19.49
CA TRP A 159 0.11 8.08 20.19
C TRP A 159 0.63 9.43 19.67
N THR A 160 0.66 9.65 18.35
CA THR A 160 1.07 10.95 17.81
C THR A 160 0.09 12.04 18.21
N LYS A 161 -1.22 11.79 18.09
CA LYS A 161 -2.27 12.71 18.53
C LYS A 161 -2.13 13.08 20.01
N LEU A 162 -1.89 12.10 20.88
CA LEU A 162 -1.72 12.26 22.32
C LEU A 162 -0.52 13.14 22.69
N ASN A 163 0.59 12.98 21.96
CA ASN A 163 1.80 13.76 22.16
C ASN A 163 1.67 15.20 21.64
N THR A 164 0.86 15.43 20.62
CA THR A 164 0.62 16.78 20.06
C THR A 164 -0.50 17.54 20.76
N SER A 165 -1.47 16.84 21.34
CA SER A 165 -2.60 17.45 22.03
C SER A 165 -2.17 18.02 23.39
N THR A 166 -2.84 19.07 23.84
CA THR A 166 -2.72 19.65 25.18
C THR A 166 -3.99 19.49 26.02
N GLU A 167 -4.99 18.76 25.49
CA GLU A 167 -6.28 18.54 26.14
C GLU A 167 -6.16 17.66 27.39
N LEU A 168 -7.16 17.77 28.28
CA LEU A 168 -7.31 16.88 29.43
C LEU A 168 -7.62 15.45 28.96
N LEU A 169 -6.92 14.49 29.55
CA LEU A 169 -6.98 13.08 29.16
C LEU A 169 -7.78 12.27 30.17
N SER A 170 -8.62 11.36 29.69
CA SER A 170 -9.21 10.28 30.49
C SER A 170 -8.41 8.99 30.34
N PHE A 171 -8.65 8.03 31.23
CA PHE A 171 -8.08 6.68 31.14
C PHE A 171 -8.25 6.06 29.74
N GLY A 172 -9.40 6.33 29.11
CA GLY A 172 -9.74 5.76 27.83
C GLY A 172 -9.11 6.45 26.61
N ASP A 173 -8.53 7.63 26.77
CA ASP A 173 -7.86 8.35 25.66
C ASP A 173 -6.43 7.88 25.45
N ILE A 174 -5.88 7.16 26.43
CA ILE A 174 -4.55 6.57 26.36
C ILE A 174 -4.60 5.35 25.43
N PRO A 175 -3.74 5.30 24.39
CA PRO A 175 -3.64 4.16 23.50
C PRO A 175 -2.91 3.01 24.19
N TRP A 176 -3.68 2.18 24.90
CA TRP A 176 -3.20 0.98 25.55
C TRP A 176 -2.78 -0.10 24.53
N PRO A 177 -1.76 -0.94 24.82
CA PRO A 177 -1.26 -1.94 23.89
C PRO A 177 -2.13 -3.21 23.92
N LEU A 178 -3.43 -3.05 23.66
CA LEU A 178 -4.44 -4.12 23.65
C LEU A 178 -5.29 -4.04 22.38
N THR A 179 -5.85 -5.18 21.98
CA THR A 179 -6.75 -5.26 20.82
C THR A 179 -8.05 -4.49 21.02
N SER A 180 -8.58 -4.53 22.25
CA SER A 180 -9.74 -3.75 22.67
C SER A 180 -9.31 -2.69 23.69
N LYS A 181 -10.01 -1.55 23.67
CA LYS A 181 -9.83 -0.51 24.68
C LYS A 181 -10.19 -1.09 26.06
N PRO A 182 -9.29 -1.04 27.05
CA PRO A 182 -9.59 -1.53 28.39
C PRO A 182 -10.53 -0.58 29.12
N ASP A 183 -11.47 -1.16 29.87
CA ASP A 183 -12.34 -0.42 30.79
C ASP A 183 -11.76 -0.35 32.21
N ASN A 184 -10.80 -1.23 32.53
CA ASN A 184 -10.16 -1.29 33.85
C ASN A 184 -8.66 -1.60 33.73
N PRO A 185 -7.84 -1.14 34.71
CA PRO A 185 -6.40 -1.39 34.72
C PRO A 185 -6.05 -2.88 34.88
N GLY A 186 -6.94 -3.69 35.48
CA GLY A 186 -6.73 -5.12 35.68
C GLY A 186 -6.56 -5.91 34.37
N GLN A 187 -7.22 -5.48 33.29
CA GLN A 187 -7.09 -6.11 31.96
C GLN A 187 -5.67 -5.98 31.37
N LEU A 188 -4.91 -4.97 31.79
CA LEU A 188 -3.53 -4.74 31.32
C LEU A 188 -2.50 -5.62 32.02
N ARG A 189 -2.90 -6.39 33.05
CA ARG A 189 -2.03 -7.36 33.72
C ARG A 189 -1.84 -8.64 32.90
N ASP A 190 -2.67 -8.85 31.88
CA ASP A 190 -2.51 -9.99 30.98
C ASP A 190 -1.40 -9.73 29.96
N LYS A 191 -0.22 -10.25 30.26
CA LYS A 191 0.95 -10.19 29.38
C LYS A 191 0.72 -10.85 28.02
N THR A 192 -0.15 -11.87 27.94
CA THR A 192 -0.38 -12.57 26.68
C THR A 192 -1.14 -11.70 25.69
N ALA A 193 -2.11 -10.93 26.16
CA ALA A 193 -2.85 -9.97 25.35
C ALA A 193 -1.94 -8.85 24.82
N ILE A 194 -1.06 -8.32 25.67
CA ILE A 194 -0.07 -7.29 25.27
C ILE A 194 0.91 -7.85 24.23
N ALA A 195 1.45 -9.06 24.46
CA ALA A 195 2.36 -9.70 23.53
C ALA A 195 1.69 -9.99 22.18
N GLN A 196 0.46 -10.50 22.19
CA GLN A 196 -0.32 -10.75 20.98
C GLN A 196 -0.46 -9.46 20.17
N PHE A 197 -0.89 -8.36 20.80
CA PHE A 197 -1.06 -7.07 20.13
C PHE A 197 0.26 -6.54 19.53
N LEU A 198 1.35 -6.54 20.30
CA LEU A 198 2.64 -5.99 19.85
C LEU A 198 3.29 -6.81 18.74
N PHE A 199 3.07 -8.13 18.74
CA PHE A 199 3.72 -9.05 17.80
C PHE A 199 2.82 -9.51 16.65
N GLU A 200 1.54 -9.17 16.64
CA GLU A 200 0.59 -9.53 15.58
C GLU A 200 1.12 -9.12 14.20
N THR A 201 1.61 -7.88 14.08
CA THR A 201 2.13 -7.33 12.82
C THR A 201 3.44 -7.95 12.35
N LEU A 202 4.17 -8.63 13.23
CA LEU A 202 5.48 -9.22 12.89
C LEU A 202 5.37 -10.47 12.01
N HIS A 203 4.21 -11.12 12.02
CA HIS A 203 3.95 -12.30 11.19
C HIS A 203 3.64 -11.92 9.72
N ILE A 204 3.52 -10.62 9.43
CA ILE A 204 3.13 -10.13 8.12
C ILE A 204 4.39 -9.92 7.27
N PRO A 205 4.46 -10.51 6.06
CA PRO A 205 5.62 -10.36 5.19
C PRO A 205 5.84 -8.88 4.81
N GLY A 206 7.09 -8.43 4.87
CA GLY A 206 7.49 -7.05 4.56
C GLY A 206 7.71 -6.14 5.77
N VAL A 207 7.26 -6.55 6.97
CA VAL A 207 7.56 -5.83 8.21
C VAL A 207 9.00 -6.13 8.65
N LYS A 208 9.87 -5.11 8.62
CA LYS A 208 11.31 -5.24 8.95
C LYS A 208 11.64 -5.14 10.44
N SER A 209 10.68 -4.85 11.31
CA SER A 209 10.92 -4.72 12.75
C SER A 209 11.11 -6.09 13.39
N SER A 210 12.14 -6.26 14.22
CA SER A 210 12.28 -7.48 15.03
C SER A 210 11.42 -7.44 16.29
N ARG A 211 11.15 -8.61 16.91
CA ARG A 211 10.50 -8.71 18.23
C ARG A 211 11.23 -7.87 19.28
N LYS A 212 12.57 -7.97 19.31
CA LYS A 212 13.44 -7.19 20.21
C LYS A 212 13.29 -5.69 19.99
N ASP A 213 13.21 -5.23 18.74
CA ASP A 213 13.06 -3.80 18.45
C ASP A 213 11.69 -3.27 18.86
N ARG A 214 10.61 -4.06 18.64
CA ARG A 214 9.25 -3.71 19.12
C ARG A 214 9.18 -3.58 20.64
N LEU A 215 9.82 -4.49 21.37
CA LEU A 215 9.87 -4.44 22.83
C LEU A 215 10.67 -3.22 23.31
N ARG A 216 11.85 -2.96 22.74
CA ARG A 216 12.67 -1.80 23.10
C ARG A 216 11.94 -0.49 22.86
N THR A 217 11.31 -0.32 21.70
CA THR A 217 10.57 0.91 21.38
C THR A 217 9.34 1.08 22.28
N SER A 218 8.66 -0.02 22.61
CA SER A 218 7.53 0.00 23.55
C SER A 218 7.99 0.38 24.97
N LEU A 219 9.05 -0.22 25.50
CA LEU A 219 9.62 0.13 26.81
C LEU A 219 10.06 1.60 26.88
N LEU A 220 10.72 2.11 25.84
CA LEU A 220 11.11 3.52 25.76
C LEU A 220 9.93 4.49 25.65
N ARG A 221 8.76 4.00 25.24
CA ARG A 221 7.53 4.78 25.16
C ARG A 221 6.80 4.80 26.50
N TRP A 222 6.73 3.65 27.16
CA TRP A 222 6.13 3.48 28.48
C TRP A 222 7.08 3.81 29.66
N HIS A 223 8.22 4.43 29.39
CA HIS A 223 9.18 4.81 30.42
C HIS A 223 8.60 5.92 31.33
N PRO A 224 8.74 5.82 32.67
CA PRO A 224 8.12 6.76 33.62
C PRO A 224 8.47 8.24 33.36
N ASP A 225 9.70 8.50 32.88
CA ASP A 225 10.16 9.86 32.52
C ASP A 225 9.25 10.54 31.49
N LYS A 226 8.83 9.82 30.43
CA LYS A 226 7.93 10.38 29.41
C LYS A 226 6.48 10.41 29.84
N LEU A 227 6.08 9.45 30.68
CA LEU A 227 4.72 9.34 31.17
C LEU A 227 4.38 10.41 32.22
N GLY A 228 5.35 10.98 32.92
CA GLY A 228 5.11 12.07 33.87
C GLY A 228 4.36 13.26 33.24
N ALA A 229 4.75 13.68 32.04
CA ALA A 229 4.07 14.75 31.30
C ALA A 229 2.67 14.36 30.78
N LEU A 230 2.40 13.06 30.63
CA LEU A 230 1.08 12.55 30.26
C LEU A 230 0.16 12.49 31.48
N ILE A 231 0.65 11.93 32.59
CA ILE A 231 -0.08 11.79 33.85
C ILE A 231 -0.48 13.17 34.40
N ALA A 232 0.35 14.20 34.24
CA ALA A 232 0.02 15.57 34.63
C ALA A 232 -1.19 16.16 33.88
N ARG A 233 -1.59 15.58 32.74
CA ARG A 233 -2.74 15.99 31.93
C ARG A 233 -3.97 15.09 32.13
N VAL A 234 -3.83 14.01 32.89
CA VAL A 234 -4.94 13.09 33.19
C VAL A 234 -5.84 13.72 34.24
N LYS A 235 -7.15 13.54 34.11
CA LYS A 235 -8.12 13.97 35.12
C LYS A 235 -7.81 13.33 36.47
N GLU A 236 -7.92 14.09 37.55
CA GLU A 236 -7.57 13.64 38.90
C GLU A 236 -8.24 12.31 39.29
N GLU A 237 -9.50 12.11 38.87
CA GLU A 237 -10.28 10.87 39.07
C GLU A 237 -9.66 9.61 38.44
N ASP A 238 -8.92 9.77 37.34
CA ASP A 238 -8.33 8.66 36.57
C ASP A 238 -6.82 8.48 36.85
N VAL A 239 -6.19 9.41 37.58
CA VAL A 239 -4.72 9.43 37.75
C VAL A 239 -4.20 8.12 38.37
N GLU A 240 -4.87 7.62 39.42
CA GLU A 240 -4.47 6.38 40.09
C GLU A 240 -4.64 5.16 39.18
N ALA A 241 -5.77 5.08 38.48
CA ALA A 241 -6.04 3.99 37.53
C ALA A 241 -5.03 3.98 36.37
N VAL A 242 -4.67 5.16 35.85
CA VAL A 242 -3.65 5.29 34.80
C VAL A 242 -2.27 4.87 35.30
N LYS A 243 -1.88 5.23 36.52
CA LYS A 243 -0.60 4.82 37.11
C LYS A 243 -0.51 3.30 37.28
N ASP A 244 -1.53 2.67 37.87
CA ASP A 244 -1.58 1.20 38.04
C ASP A 244 -1.53 0.48 36.67
N ALA A 245 -2.28 1.01 35.69
CA ALA A 245 -2.26 0.49 34.32
C ALA A 245 -0.89 0.62 33.64
N VAL A 246 -0.24 1.78 33.78
CA VAL A 246 1.11 2.03 33.25
C VAL A 246 2.11 1.04 33.87
N ASP A 247 2.08 0.89 35.20
CA ASP A 247 2.98 -0.01 35.91
C ASP A 247 2.75 -1.45 35.46
N ALA A 248 1.49 -1.88 35.31
CA ALA A 248 1.13 -3.19 34.79
C ALA A 248 1.69 -3.44 33.37
N VAL A 249 1.62 -2.44 32.48
CA VAL A 249 2.17 -2.53 31.12
C VAL A 249 3.69 -2.63 31.17
N VAL A 250 4.37 -1.80 31.96
CA VAL A 250 5.83 -1.81 32.09
C VAL A 250 6.33 -3.13 32.64
N ILE A 251 5.71 -3.66 33.70
CA ILE A 251 6.04 -4.96 34.28
C ILE A 251 5.87 -6.06 33.22
N SER A 252 4.74 -6.06 32.50
CA SER A 252 4.48 -7.04 31.44
C SER A 252 5.52 -6.97 30.31
N LEU A 253 5.92 -5.77 29.89
CA LEU A 253 6.95 -5.58 28.87
C LEU A 253 8.34 -6.04 29.33
N MET A 254 8.69 -5.80 30.59
CA MET A 254 9.95 -6.26 31.17
C MET A 254 10.02 -7.79 31.24
N GLU A 255 8.94 -8.44 31.68
CA GLU A 255 8.84 -9.91 31.66
C GLU A 255 8.98 -10.48 30.25
N LEU A 256 8.29 -9.88 29.26
CA LEU A 256 8.38 -10.30 27.87
C LEU A 256 9.79 -10.11 27.30
N GLN A 257 10.47 -9.04 27.67
CA GLN A 257 11.86 -8.81 27.28
C GLN A 257 12.80 -9.86 27.87
N GLU A 258 12.59 -10.26 29.11
CA GLU A 258 13.42 -11.29 29.75
C GLU A 258 13.20 -12.67 29.11
N GLN A 259 11.94 -13.04 28.83
CA GLN A 259 11.61 -14.27 28.11
C GLN A 259 12.27 -14.33 26.72
N GLU A 260 12.28 -13.21 25.99
CA GLU A 260 12.92 -13.13 24.67
C GLU A 260 14.45 -13.26 24.73
N LYS A 261 15.09 -12.92 25.86
CA LYS A 261 16.53 -13.18 26.06
C LYS A 261 16.78 -14.68 26.27
N VAL A 262 16.00 -15.30 27.17
CA VAL A 262 16.15 -16.73 27.50
C VAL A 262 15.96 -17.62 26.27
N VAL A 263 15.00 -17.32 25.40
CA VAL A 263 14.74 -18.08 24.16
C VAL A 263 15.91 -18.01 23.17
N VAL A 264 16.69 -16.92 23.17
CA VAL A 264 17.81 -16.77 22.24
C VAL A 264 19.08 -17.48 22.73
N ASP A 265 19.18 -17.77 24.03
CA ASP A 265 20.35 -18.41 24.63
C ASP A 265 20.26 -19.95 24.68
N HIS A 266 19.13 -20.55 24.27
CA HIS A 266 18.96 -22.01 24.15
C HIS A 266 18.54 -22.39 22.71
N PRO A 267 19.50 -22.62 21.79
CA PRO A 267 19.23 -23.07 20.42
C PRO A 267 18.78 -24.54 20.35
#